data_AF-A0A3B8VG91-F1
#
_entry.id   AF-A0A3B8VG91-F1
#
_cell.length_a   1.000
_cell.length_b   1.000
_cell.length_c   1.000
_cell.angle_alpha   90.00
_cell.angle_beta   90.00
_cell.angle_gamma   90.00
#
_symmetry.space_group_name_H-M   'P 1'
#
loop_
_entity.id
_entity.type
_entity.pdbx_description
1 polymer ?
#
loop_
_entity_poly.entity_id
_entity_poly.type
_entity_poly.pdbx_seq_one_letter_code
_entity_poly.pdbx_strand_id
1 'polypeptide(L)'
;MFLPQNKPKDYDCGYNLDLMIEALPRIYDQEERIAYAKRIVGLIKQSHINWVDPNGNSKDAWDHFFEVAEYNPNDYGIYNPFVTGEIDDAR
;
A
#
# COMPACT_ATOMS: atom_id res chain seq x y z
N MET A 1 -34.34 15.26 6.73
CA MET A 1 -33.44 16.08 5.88
C MET A 1 -32.21 15.22 5.64
N PHE A 2 -32.10 14.59 4.48
CA PHE A 2 -30.94 13.75 4.12
C PHE A 2 -29.86 14.68 3.58
N LEU A 3 -28.70 14.72 4.25
CA LEU A 3 -27.53 15.42 3.74
C LEU A 3 -27.07 14.70 2.46
N PRO A 4 -26.81 15.41 1.34
CA PRO A 4 -26.28 14.79 0.14
C PRO A 4 -24.88 14.25 0.46
N GLN A 5 -24.76 12.93 0.59
CA GLN A 5 -23.50 12.26 0.78
C GLN A 5 -22.78 12.28 -0.58
N ASN A 6 -21.91 13.28 -0.78
CA ASN A 6 -21.41 13.65 -2.10
C ASN A 6 -20.25 12.78 -2.62
N LYS A 7 -19.83 11.76 -1.87
CA LYS A 7 -18.83 10.76 -2.31
C LYS A 7 -19.11 9.40 -1.66
N PRO A 8 -18.92 8.27 -2.39
CA PRO A 8 -18.91 6.95 -1.78
C PRO A 8 -17.82 6.89 -0.69
N LYS A 9 -18.10 6.23 0.44
CA LYS A 9 -17.11 6.10 1.55
C LYS A 9 -15.76 5.52 1.10
N ASP A 10 -15.76 4.68 0.07
CA ASP A 10 -14.56 4.05 -0.47
C ASP A 10 -13.64 5.02 -1.21
N TYR A 11 -14.19 6.15 -1.71
CA TYR A 11 -13.40 7.19 -2.39
C TYR A 11 -12.33 7.77 -1.47
N ASP A 12 -12.68 8.04 -0.21
CA ASP A 12 -11.76 8.66 0.74
C ASP A 12 -10.68 7.66 1.22
N CYS A 13 -10.98 6.35 1.21
CA CYS A 13 -10.01 5.33 1.60
C CYS A 13 -8.93 5.16 0.52
N GLY A 14 -9.32 5.09 -0.76
CA GLY A 14 -8.37 5.06 -1.89
C GLY A 14 -7.53 6.34 -1.95
N TYR A 15 -8.17 7.51 -1.87
CA TYR A 15 -7.45 8.80 -1.93
C TYR A 15 -6.42 8.98 -0.81
N ASN A 16 -6.69 8.47 0.40
CA ASN A 16 -5.72 8.51 1.49
C ASN A 16 -4.52 7.58 1.24
N LEU A 17 -4.74 6.40 0.64
CA LEU A 17 -3.65 5.49 0.27
C LEU A 17 -2.77 6.11 -0.81
N ASP A 18 -3.37 6.73 -1.82
CA ASP A 18 -2.65 7.41 -2.90
C ASP A 18 -1.71 8.50 -2.35
N LEU A 19 -2.22 9.35 -1.45
CA LEU A 19 -1.43 10.39 -0.77
C LEU A 19 -0.29 9.81 0.08
N MET A 20 -0.53 8.69 0.76
CA MET A 20 0.50 7.99 1.54
C MET A 20 1.60 7.43 0.63
N ILE A 21 1.23 6.88 -0.53
CA ILE A 21 2.17 6.35 -1.53
C ILE A 21 3.00 7.48 -2.14
N GLU A 22 2.38 8.61 -2.49
CA GLU A 22 3.04 9.80 -3.04
C GLU A 22 4.05 10.42 -2.06
N ALA A 23 3.85 10.24 -0.74
CA ALA A 23 4.72 10.79 0.29
C ALA A 23 6.04 10.01 0.47
N LEU A 24 6.09 8.73 0.09
CA LEU A 24 7.25 7.85 0.33
C LEU A 24 8.58 8.39 -0.23
N PRO A 25 8.67 8.95 -1.46
CA PRO A 25 9.88 9.57 -1.97
C PRO A 25 10.45 10.70 -1.10
N ARG A 26 9.60 11.34 -0.28
CA ARG A 26 9.98 12.48 0.57
C ARG A 26 10.58 12.05 1.90
N ILE A 27 10.43 10.79 2.30
CA ILE A 27 11.00 10.24 3.53
C ILE A 27 12.51 10.04 3.31
N TYR A 28 13.36 10.72 4.08
CA TYR A 28 14.81 10.66 3.89
C TYR A 28 15.42 9.35 4.39
N ASP A 29 14.95 8.87 5.55
CA ASP A 29 15.42 7.63 6.14
C ASP A 29 14.86 6.42 5.38
N GLN A 30 15.76 5.53 4.94
CA GLN A 30 15.38 4.38 4.12
C GLN A 30 14.58 3.34 4.93
N GLU A 31 14.95 3.09 6.19
CA GLU A 31 14.25 2.12 7.03
C GLU A 31 12.84 2.60 7.36
N GLU A 32 12.69 3.88 7.69
CA GLU A 32 11.40 4.53 7.90
C GLU A 32 10.53 4.45 6.64
N ARG A 33 11.11 4.72 5.48
CA ARG A 33 10.40 4.63 4.20
C ARG A 33 9.89 3.23 3.92
N ILE A 34 10.73 2.21 4.12
CA ILE A 34 10.35 0.81 3.93
C ILE A 34 9.26 0.42 4.92
N ALA A 35 9.38 0.79 6.19
CA ALA A 35 8.37 0.53 7.21
C ALA A 35 7.04 1.20 6.88
N TYR A 36 7.08 2.43 6.38
CA TYR A 36 5.89 3.16 5.95
C TYR A 36 5.23 2.51 4.74
N ALA A 37 6.01 2.06 3.75
CA ALA A 37 5.50 1.32 2.59
C ALA A 37 4.81 0.01 3.00
N LYS A 38 5.44 -0.76 3.90
CA LYS A 38 4.84 -1.98 4.48
C LYS A 38 3.51 -1.69 5.19
N ARG A 39 3.40 -0.56 5.88
CA ARG A 39 2.16 -0.14 6.53
C ARG A 39 1.06 0.19 5.52
N ILE A 40 1.40 0.83 4.41
CA ILE A 40 0.45 1.09 3.31
C ILE A 40 -0.05 -0.23 2.73
N VAL A 41 0.85 -1.18 2.44
CA VAL A 41 0.47 -2.51 1.95
C VAL A 41 -0.39 -3.25 2.98
N GLY A 42 -0.09 -3.14 4.27
CA GLY A 42 -0.92 -3.67 5.35
C GLY A 42 -2.35 -3.10 5.33
N LEU A 43 -2.51 -1.80 5.10
CA LEU A 43 -3.82 -1.17 4.92
C LEU A 43 -4.54 -1.67 3.67
N ILE A 44 -3.82 -1.85 2.55
CA ILE A 44 -4.38 -2.43 1.31
C ILE A 44 -4.91 -3.84 1.58
N LYS A 45 -4.15 -4.68 2.29
CA LYS A 45 -4.56 -6.03 2.71
C LYS A 45 -5.82 -6.00 3.57
N GLN A 46 -5.92 -5.05 4.51
CA GLN A 46 -7.09 -4.90 5.37
C GLN A 46 -8.35 -4.47 4.61
N SER A 47 -8.20 -3.59 3.60
CA SER A 47 -9.30 -3.18 2.72
C SER A 47 -9.71 -4.28 1.74
N HIS A 48 -8.77 -5.13 1.31
CA HIS A 48 -8.98 -6.22 0.34
C HIS A 48 -8.68 -7.59 0.95
N ILE A 49 -9.42 -7.98 1.99
CA ILE A 49 -9.18 -9.24 2.72
C ILE A 49 -9.18 -10.48 1.81
N ASN A 50 -9.93 -10.45 0.70
CA ASN A 50 -10.00 -11.55 -0.27
C ASN A 50 -8.70 -11.76 -1.06
N TRP A 51 -7.77 -10.80 -1.04
CA TRP A 51 -6.46 -10.89 -1.67
C TRP A 51 -5.40 -11.47 -0.72
N VAL A 52 -5.77 -11.70 0.54
CA VAL A 52 -4.85 -12.16 1.59
C VAL A 52 -4.99 -13.66 1.75
N ASP A 53 -3.86 -14.37 1.70
CA ASP A 53 -3.82 -15.80 1.93
C ASP A 53 -3.98 -16.15 3.43
N PRO A 54 -4.20 -17.43 3.80
CA PRO A 54 -4.30 -17.82 5.20
C PRO A 54 -3.07 -17.54 6.07
N ASN A 55 -1.91 -17.27 5.46
CA ASN A 55 -0.68 -16.92 6.15
C ASN A 55 -0.50 -15.40 6.32
N GLY A 56 -1.41 -14.58 5.78
CA GLY A 56 -1.33 -13.12 5.83
C GLY A 56 -0.54 -12.50 4.67
N ASN A 57 -0.10 -13.30 3.69
CA ASN A 57 0.62 -12.82 2.54
C ASN A 57 -0.35 -12.36 1.45
N SER A 58 0.02 -11.35 0.68
CA SER A 58 -0.80 -10.90 -0.45
C SER A 58 0.08 -10.36 -1.57
N LYS A 59 0.23 -11.17 -2.63
CA LYS A 59 0.90 -10.73 -3.86
C LYS A 59 0.12 -9.59 -4.51
N ASP A 60 -1.20 -9.72 -4.57
CA ASP A 60 -2.07 -8.72 -5.20
C ASP A 60 -2.01 -7.36 -4.49
N ALA A 61 -1.89 -7.33 -3.16
CA ALA A 61 -1.73 -6.07 -2.43
C ALA A 61 -0.39 -5.38 -2.75
N TRP A 62 0.69 -6.14 -2.87
CA TRP A 62 1.99 -5.62 -3.28
C TRP A 62 1.98 -5.17 -4.75
N ASP A 63 1.42 -5.96 -5.66
CA ASP A 63 1.30 -5.58 -7.06
C ASP A 63 0.48 -4.29 -7.21
N HIS A 64 -0.65 -4.18 -6.50
CA HIS A 64 -1.48 -2.99 -6.49
C HIS A 64 -0.72 -1.75 -5.99
N PHE A 65 0.07 -1.89 -4.91
CA PHE A 65 0.93 -0.79 -4.43
C PHE A 65 1.92 -0.32 -5.50
N PHE A 66 2.54 -1.25 -6.25
CA PHE A 66 3.46 -0.92 -7.34
C PHE A 66 2.75 -0.32 -8.56
N GLU A 67 1.50 -0.69 -8.82
CA GLU A 67 0.68 -0.14 -9.91
C GLU A 67 0.20 1.29 -9.62
N VAL A 68 -0.13 1.59 -8.36
CA VAL A 68 -0.64 2.91 -7.94
C VAL A 68 0.48 3.93 -7.77
N ALA A 69 1.71 3.49 -7.46
CA ALA A 69 2.85 4.39 -7.32
C ALA A 69 3.20 5.07 -8.67
N GLU A 70 3.13 6.40 -8.71
CA GLU A 70 3.53 7.20 -9.89
C GLU A 70 5.06 7.25 -10.12
N TYR A 71 5.83 6.54 -9.30
CA TYR A 71 7.28 6.40 -9.36
C TYR A 71 7.65 4.94 -9.21
N ASN A 72 8.86 4.56 -9.60
CA ASN A 72 9.34 3.19 -9.41
C ASN A 72 9.76 2.98 -7.93
N PRO A 73 9.05 2.18 -7.12
CA PRO A 73 9.38 2.01 -5.70
C PRO A 73 10.75 1.37 -5.46
N ASN A 74 11.26 0.61 -6.44
CA ASN A 74 12.59 -0.01 -6.37
C ASN A 74 13.70 1.06 -6.27
N ASP A 75 13.53 2.22 -6.92
CA ASP A 75 14.49 3.33 -6.86
C ASP A 75 14.60 3.92 -5.45
N TYR A 76 13.60 3.65 -4.60
CA TYR A 76 13.50 4.11 -3.23
C TYR A 76 13.81 3.02 -2.20
N GLY A 77 14.30 1.86 -2.64
CA GLY A 77 14.65 0.72 -1.77
C GLY A 77 13.44 -0.07 -1.29
N ILE A 78 12.28 0.10 -1.91
CA ILE A 78 11.06 -0.66 -1.64
C ILE A 78 10.95 -1.75 -2.70
N TYR A 79 11.02 -3.01 -2.27
CA TYR A 79 10.98 -4.16 -3.16
C TYR A 79 9.74 -5.02 -2.90
N ASN A 80 9.19 -5.59 -3.97
CA ASN A 80 8.10 -6.55 -3.86
C ASN A 80 8.68 -7.91 -3.39
N PRO A 81 8.27 -8.42 -2.20
CA PRO A 81 8.84 -9.64 -1.62
C PRO A 81 8.62 -10.87 -2.52
N PHE A 82 7.56 -10.87 -3.33
CA PHE A 82 7.28 -11.97 -4.28
C PHE A 82 8.17 -11.96 -5.52
N VAL A 83 8.85 -10.83 -5.79
CA VAL A 83 9.84 -10.72 -6.87
C VAL A 83 11.25 -11.03 -6.34
N THR A 84 11.56 -10.61 -5.12
CA THR A 84 12.87 -10.84 -4.48
C THR A 84 13.01 -12.21 -3.81
N GLY A 85 11.89 -12.90 -3.57
CA GLY A 85 11.86 -14.16 -2.80
C GLY A 85 11.92 -13.94 -1.28
N GLU A 86 11.65 -12.72 -0.82
CA GLU A 86 11.59 -12.36 0.59
C GLU A 86 10.23 -12.72 1.20
N ILE A 87 10.14 -12.67 2.53
CA ILE A 87 8.89 -12.92 3.25
C ILE A 87 8.06 -11.65 3.22
N ASP A 88 6.76 -11.80 2.93
CA ASP A 88 5.80 -10.71 3.06
C ASP A 88 5.50 -10.43 4.54
N ASP A 89 6.17 -9.44 5.11
CA ASP A 89 6.03 -9.01 6.50
C ASP A 89 5.18 -7.74 6.67
N ALA A 90 4.48 -7.29 5.61
CA ALA A 90 3.57 -6.16 5.67
C ALA A 90 2.31 -6.53 6.48
N ARG A 91 2.01 -5.75 7.54
CA ARG A 91 0.90 -5.97 8.48
C ARG A 91 0.00 -4.75 8.60
#